data_AF-A0A9W8P251-F1
#
_entry.id   AF-A0A9W8P251-F1
#
_cell.length_a   1.000
_cell.length_b   1.000
_cell.length_c   1.000
_cell.angle_alpha   90.00
_cell.angle_beta   90.00
_cell.angle_gamma   90.00
#
_symmetry.space_group_name_H-M   'P 1'
#
loop_
_entity.id
_entity.type
_entity.pdbx_description
1 polymer ?
#
loop_
_entity_poly.entity_id
_entity_poly.type
_entity_poly.pdbx_seq_one_letter_code
_entity_poly.pdbx_strand_id
1 'polypeptide(L)'
;MVIASLLNVVKVLPVGEYLTSEEESLRTKGVEFLSAVLGRCPPEKMNRQAGMKYINLYKDIAQRGIARVLTSFYCSKLEDSETVVPALKGLASLTKLPSSTSEDVPSILDAIFTHVKMKGLVQSVRFHVFTIIDTLMARHRQAMKDMNDEFIGRYIALVDGEKDPRNLLVAFAIDRVILIEFDIANFVESLVFNVTFCYFPITFRPPPNDPFNGITTDDLRQALRKCLNATPDFGPLAIPVFLEKLTAGSPTTKRDTLESMSMCFPVYGSALARSHARKIWNSLKLEIFQPIDSIT
;
A
#
# COMPACT_ATOMS: atom_id res chain seq x y z
N MET A 1 -6.66 -10.96 26.71
CA MET A 1 -7.39 -10.24 27.80
C MET A 1 -8.01 -8.92 27.31
N VAL A 2 -7.36 -8.18 26.42
CA VAL A 2 -7.82 -6.86 25.95
C VAL A 2 -9.01 -6.89 24.98
N ILE A 3 -9.09 -7.84 24.05
CA ILE A 3 -10.25 -7.95 23.13
C ILE A 3 -11.55 -8.33 23.89
N ALA A 4 -11.45 -9.13 24.95
CA ALA A 4 -12.57 -9.39 25.86
C ALA A 4 -12.94 -8.12 26.67
N SER A 5 -11.96 -7.28 27.02
CA SER A 5 -12.22 -5.93 27.56
C SER A 5 -12.86 -4.99 26.54
N LEU A 6 -12.62 -5.13 25.23
CA LEU A 6 -13.31 -4.36 24.18
C LEU A 6 -14.79 -4.73 24.09
N LEU A 7 -15.13 -6.02 24.22
CA LEU A 7 -16.52 -6.44 24.41
C LEU A 7 -17.13 -5.83 25.66
N ASN A 8 -16.38 -5.71 26.76
CA ASN A 8 -16.84 -5.00 27.95
C ASN A 8 -16.97 -3.49 27.68
N VAL A 9 -16.10 -2.86 26.90
CA VAL A 9 -16.28 -1.45 26.50
C VAL A 9 -17.57 -1.26 25.69
N VAL A 10 -17.86 -2.16 24.76
CA VAL A 10 -19.10 -2.13 23.96
C VAL A 10 -20.35 -2.48 24.80
N LYS A 11 -20.22 -3.37 25.81
CA LYS A 11 -21.32 -3.81 26.68
C LYS A 11 -21.57 -2.92 27.91
N VAL A 12 -20.54 -2.25 28.43
CA VAL A 12 -20.57 -1.49 29.70
C VAL A 12 -20.77 0.00 29.46
N LEU A 13 -20.32 0.52 28.31
CA LEU A 13 -20.61 1.89 27.92
C LEU A 13 -21.84 1.90 27.00
N PRO A 14 -22.64 2.98 26.97
CA PRO A 14 -23.72 3.19 25.99
C PRO A 14 -23.21 3.30 24.54
N VAL A 15 -21.95 2.96 24.28
CA VAL A 15 -21.34 2.86 22.94
C VAL A 15 -22.20 2.00 22.02
N GLY A 16 -22.81 0.91 22.50
CA GLY A 16 -23.76 0.14 21.70
C GLY A 16 -24.89 0.99 21.11
N GLU A 17 -25.50 1.85 21.94
CA GLU A 17 -26.58 2.76 21.52
C GLU A 17 -26.08 3.82 20.53
N TYR A 18 -24.88 4.36 20.75
CA TYR A 18 -24.26 5.27 19.80
C TYR A 18 -23.94 4.60 18.46
N LEU A 19 -23.42 3.35 18.45
CA LEU A 19 -23.08 2.62 17.22
C LEU A 19 -24.30 2.27 16.34
N THR A 20 -25.48 2.17 16.95
CA THR A 20 -26.77 1.87 16.29
C THR A 20 -27.69 3.09 16.21
N SER A 21 -27.21 4.28 16.59
CA SER A 21 -28.00 5.52 16.57
C SER A 21 -28.44 5.88 15.15
N GLU A 22 -29.73 6.22 15.00
CA GLU A 22 -30.26 6.83 13.77
C GLU A 22 -29.64 8.21 13.53
N GLU A 23 -29.31 8.93 14.62
CA GLU A 23 -28.58 10.19 14.51
C GLU A 23 -27.14 9.93 14.04
N GLU A 24 -26.84 10.47 12.85
CA GLU A 24 -25.57 10.35 12.16
C GLU A 24 -24.38 10.81 13.00
N SER A 25 -24.49 11.97 13.66
CA SER A 25 -23.43 12.55 14.47
C SER A 25 -23.01 11.64 15.62
N LEU A 26 -23.99 10.98 16.24
CA LEU A 26 -23.81 10.06 17.35
C LEU A 26 -23.19 8.74 16.87
N ARG A 27 -23.64 8.24 15.72
CA ARG A 27 -23.08 7.04 15.10
C ARG A 27 -21.61 7.20 14.78
N THR A 28 -21.23 8.30 14.12
CA THR A 28 -19.84 8.58 13.77
C THR A 28 -18.96 8.69 15.02
N LYS A 29 -19.42 9.38 16.06
CA LYS A 29 -18.70 9.47 17.35
C LYS A 29 -18.54 8.11 18.02
N GLY A 30 -19.55 7.25 17.95
CA GLY A 30 -19.50 5.88 18.46
C GLY A 30 -18.40 5.06 17.77
N VAL A 31 -18.37 5.08 16.43
CA VAL A 31 -17.36 4.34 15.66
C VAL A 31 -15.96 4.92 15.90
N GLU A 32 -15.81 6.25 15.93
CA GLU A 32 -14.53 6.91 16.21
C GLU A 32 -14.00 6.56 17.61
N PHE A 33 -14.87 6.57 18.64
CA PHE A 33 -14.50 6.16 19.99
C PHE A 33 -14.01 4.71 20.02
N LEU A 34 -14.74 3.78 19.40
CA LEU A 34 -14.35 2.37 19.35
C LEU A 34 -12.99 2.19 18.65
N SER A 35 -12.78 2.88 17.53
CA SER A 35 -11.51 2.85 16.80
C SER A 35 -10.35 3.43 17.60
N ALA A 36 -10.59 4.51 18.34
CA ALA A 36 -9.59 5.10 19.22
C ALA A 36 -9.21 4.19 20.40
N VAL A 37 -10.20 3.51 21.00
CA VAL A 37 -9.96 2.51 22.06
C VAL A 37 -9.12 1.36 21.50
N LEU A 38 -9.50 0.84 20.34
CA LEU A 38 -8.77 -0.25 19.69
C LEU A 38 -7.32 0.14 19.37
N GLY A 39 -7.11 1.33 18.80
CA GLY A 39 -5.76 1.82 18.45
C GLY A 39 -4.84 2.03 19.65
N ARG A 40 -5.38 2.21 20.87
CA ARG A 40 -4.63 2.38 22.12
C ARG A 40 -4.42 1.08 22.90
N CYS A 41 -4.94 -0.05 22.40
CA CYS A 41 -4.78 -1.35 23.06
C CYS A 41 -3.35 -1.91 22.85
N PRO A 42 -2.56 -2.13 23.92
CA PRO A 42 -1.19 -2.63 23.76
C PRO A 42 -1.16 -4.06 23.20
N PRO A 43 -0.37 -4.34 22.14
CA PRO A 43 -0.24 -5.70 21.60
C PRO A 43 0.29 -6.69 22.65
N GLU A 44 1.11 -6.23 23.58
CA GLU A 44 1.68 -7.05 24.66
C GLU A 44 0.64 -7.54 25.69
N LYS A 45 -0.42 -6.76 25.95
CA LYS A 45 -1.55 -7.18 26.80
C LYS A 45 -2.56 -8.06 26.05
N MET A 46 -2.41 -8.15 24.73
CA MET A 46 -3.08 -9.18 23.93
C MET A 46 -2.31 -10.50 23.95
N ASN A 47 -0.97 -10.46 24.05
CA ASN A 47 -0.09 -11.61 23.86
C ASN A 47 0.44 -12.28 25.15
N ARG A 48 0.44 -11.63 26.33
CA ARG A 48 0.95 -12.28 27.55
C ARG A 48 -0.03 -13.30 28.13
N GLN A 49 0.15 -14.59 27.79
CA GLN A 49 0.29 -15.68 28.78
C GLN A 49 0.76 -16.97 28.09
N ALA A 50 2.03 -17.01 27.69
CA ALA A 50 2.73 -18.27 27.42
C ALA A 50 2.93 -19.00 28.75
N GLY A 51 2.03 -19.94 29.09
CA GLY A 51 2.11 -20.67 30.36
C GLY A 51 1.19 -21.88 30.53
N MET A 52 0.02 -21.96 29.88
CA MET A 52 -0.89 -23.12 30.01
C MET A 52 -1.61 -23.43 28.69
N LYS A 53 -1.12 -24.46 27.99
CA LYS A 53 -1.46 -24.82 26.61
C LYS A 53 -2.95 -25.11 26.35
N TYR A 54 -3.69 -25.62 27.34
CA TYR A 54 -5.12 -25.99 27.19
C TYR A 54 -6.11 -24.84 27.48
N ILE A 55 -5.78 -23.91 28.38
CA ILE A 55 -6.60 -22.70 28.63
C ILE A 55 -6.42 -21.67 27.50
N ASN A 56 -5.27 -21.70 26.83
CA ASN A 56 -4.94 -20.76 25.76
C ASN A 56 -5.73 -20.99 24.47
N LEU A 57 -6.12 -22.23 24.15
CA LEU A 57 -6.85 -22.53 22.91
C LEU A 57 -8.26 -21.91 22.91
N TYR A 58 -9.06 -22.13 23.96
CA TYR A 58 -10.39 -21.52 24.07
C TYR A 58 -10.34 -19.98 24.07
N LYS A 59 -9.33 -19.40 24.72
CA LYS A 59 -9.13 -17.95 24.73
C LYS A 59 -8.71 -17.41 23.37
N ASP A 60 -7.90 -18.15 22.61
CA ASP A 60 -7.49 -17.80 21.26
C ASP A 60 -8.68 -17.88 20.29
N ILE A 61 -9.46 -18.95 20.34
CA ILE A 61 -10.69 -19.12 19.55
C ILE A 61 -11.68 -17.97 19.84
N ALA A 62 -11.89 -17.63 21.12
CA ALA A 62 -12.77 -16.52 21.49
C ALA A 62 -12.23 -15.17 20.98
N GLN A 63 -10.92 -14.91 21.06
CA GLN A 63 -10.32 -13.68 20.55
C GLN A 63 -10.42 -13.57 19.04
N ARG A 64 -10.19 -14.66 18.30
CA ARG A 64 -10.41 -14.72 16.84
C ARG A 64 -11.87 -14.47 16.49
N GLY A 65 -12.81 -15.08 17.22
CA GLY A 65 -14.24 -14.83 17.04
C GLY A 65 -14.61 -13.36 17.21
N ILE A 66 -14.09 -12.69 18.25
CA ILE A 66 -14.35 -11.26 18.46
C ILE A 66 -13.68 -10.40 17.39
N ALA A 67 -12.44 -10.72 17.01
CA ALA A 67 -11.74 -10.00 15.94
C ALA A 67 -12.50 -10.10 14.61
N ARG A 68 -13.05 -11.28 14.29
CA ARG A 68 -13.89 -11.49 13.11
C ARG A 68 -15.18 -10.67 13.17
N VAL A 69 -15.89 -10.68 14.30
CA VAL A 69 -17.09 -9.85 14.49
C VAL A 69 -16.78 -8.36 14.33
N LEU A 70 -15.69 -7.88 14.95
CA LEU A 70 -15.27 -6.48 14.81
C LEU A 70 -14.86 -6.16 13.37
N THR A 71 -14.20 -7.09 12.68
CA THR A 71 -13.82 -6.94 11.28
C THR A 71 -15.07 -6.78 10.41
N SER A 72 -16.04 -7.69 10.52
CA SER A 72 -17.31 -7.60 9.80
C SER A 72 -18.07 -6.31 10.12
N PHE A 73 -18.07 -5.89 11.40
CA PHE A 73 -18.66 -4.62 11.81
C PHE A 73 -18.00 -3.43 11.11
N TYR A 74 -16.68 -3.33 11.12
CA TYR A 74 -16.01 -2.21 10.47
C TYR A 74 -16.12 -2.25 8.95
N CYS A 75 -16.09 -3.43 8.33
CA CYS A 75 -16.34 -3.60 6.90
C CYS A 75 -17.71 -3.04 6.51
N SER A 76 -18.77 -3.34 7.27
CA SER A 76 -20.11 -2.81 6.98
C SER A 76 -20.21 -1.29 7.21
N LYS A 77 -19.34 -0.71 8.07
CA LYS A 77 -19.26 0.75 8.27
C LYS A 77 -18.50 1.48 7.18
N LEU A 78 -17.86 0.79 6.24
CA LEU A 78 -17.30 1.42 5.04
C LEU A 78 -18.38 1.83 4.03
N GLU A 79 -19.58 1.24 4.12
CA GLU A 79 -20.72 1.55 3.23
C GLU A 79 -21.27 2.98 3.45
N ASP A 80 -21.10 3.51 4.66
CA ASP A 80 -21.58 4.84 5.06
C ASP A 80 -20.41 5.85 5.02
N SER A 81 -20.59 6.93 4.24
CA SER A 81 -19.58 7.97 4.03
C SER A 81 -19.14 8.65 5.32
N GLU A 82 -20.01 8.71 6.32
CA GLU A 82 -19.73 9.39 7.60
C GLU A 82 -18.91 8.51 8.54
N THR A 83 -19.08 7.19 8.43
CA THR A 83 -18.34 6.23 9.25
C THR A 83 -17.10 5.67 8.56
N VAL A 84 -16.85 5.98 7.29
CA VAL A 84 -15.72 5.45 6.51
C VAL A 84 -14.37 5.76 7.18
N VAL A 85 -14.18 7.00 7.64
CA VAL A 85 -12.91 7.43 8.26
C VAL A 85 -12.65 6.71 9.58
N PRO A 86 -13.58 6.72 10.57
CA PRO A 86 -13.36 5.98 11.80
C PRO A 86 -13.28 4.47 11.55
N ALA A 87 -14.00 3.92 10.57
CA ALA A 87 -13.92 2.50 10.25
C ALA A 87 -12.54 2.09 9.69
N LEU A 88 -11.96 2.89 8.79
CA LEU A 88 -10.60 2.68 8.29
C LEU A 88 -9.56 2.71 9.42
N LYS A 89 -9.68 3.62 10.39
CA LYS A 89 -8.80 3.65 11.58
C LYS A 89 -8.92 2.37 12.42
N GLY A 90 -10.15 1.87 12.58
CA GLY A 90 -10.45 0.63 13.27
C GLY A 90 -9.80 -0.58 12.58
N LEU A 91 -10.03 -0.74 11.27
CA LEU A 91 -9.44 -1.80 10.46
C LEU A 91 -7.91 -1.76 10.44
N ALA A 92 -7.31 -0.57 10.34
CA ALA A 92 -5.86 -0.39 10.40
C ALA A 92 -5.25 -0.86 11.73
N SER A 93 -6.04 -0.85 12.81
CA SER A 93 -5.64 -1.37 14.11
C SER A 93 -5.91 -2.88 14.23
N LEU A 94 -7.07 -3.35 13.76
CA LEU A 94 -7.46 -4.77 13.80
C LEU A 94 -6.52 -5.67 13.00
N THR A 95 -6.15 -5.26 11.79
CA THR A 95 -5.32 -6.04 10.87
C THR A 95 -3.91 -6.31 11.41
N LYS A 96 -3.43 -5.49 12.37
CA LYS A 96 -2.14 -5.68 13.05
C LYS A 96 -2.19 -6.73 14.16
N LEU A 97 -3.39 -7.13 14.58
CA LEU A 97 -3.57 -8.04 15.71
C LEU A 97 -3.26 -9.49 15.30
N PRO A 98 -2.65 -10.29 16.19
CA PRO A 98 -2.44 -11.73 15.96
C PRO A 98 -3.73 -12.52 15.70
N SER A 99 -4.86 -12.01 16.18
CA SER A 99 -6.19 -12.59 15.99
C SER A 99 -6.79 -12.33 14.61
N SER A 100 -6.22 -11.43 13.81
CA SER A 100 -6.57 -11.27 12.40
C SER A 100 -5.98 -12.45 11.63
N THR A 101 -6.84 -13.15 10.91
CA THR A 101 -6.50 -14.40 10.21
C THR A 101 -6.58 -14.21 8.70
N SER A 102 -5.98 -15.15 7.96
CA SER A 102 -6.08 -15.16 6.49
C SER A 102 -7.51 -15.28 5.98
N GLU A 103 -8.44 -15.87 6.75
CA GLU A 103 -9.86 -15.99 6.38
C GLU A 103 -10.56 -14.63 6.31
N ASP A 104 -10.08 -13.64 7.05
CA ASP A 104 -10.69 -12.31 7.09
C ASP A 104 -10.29 -11.46 5.88
N VAL A 105 -9.17 -11.79 5.23
CA VAL A 105 -8.53 -10.97 4.17
C VAL A 105 -9.46 -10.68 3.00
N PRO A 106 -10.15 -11.67 2.37
CA PRO A 106 -11.00 -11.38 1.22
C PRO A 106 -12.13 -10.41 1.57
N SER A 107 -12.74 -10.57 2.76
CA SER A 107 -13.82 -9.69 3.21
C SER A 107 -13.38 -8.25 3.48
N ILE A 108 -12.16 -8.07 4.01
CA ILE A 108 -11.58 -6.74 4.24
C ILE A 108 -11.27 -6.06 2.90
N LEU A 109 -10.60 -6.77 2.00
CA LEU A 109 -10.21 -6.24 0.70
C LEU A 109 -11.45 -5.91 -0.15
N ASP A 110 -12.45 -6.80 -0.18
CA ASP A 110 -13.68 -6.56 -0.92
C ASP A 110 -14.42 -5.32 -0.40
N ALA A 111 -14.58 -5.18 0.92
CA ALA A 111 -15.22 -4.01 1.50
C ALA A 111 -14.46 -2.71 1.19
N ILE A 112 -13.12 -2.73 1.25
CA ILE A 112 -12.29 -1.57 0.89
C ILE A 112 -12.48 -1.21 -0.58
N PHE A 113 -12.27 -2.16 -1.48
CA PHE A 113 -12.31 -1.89 -2.92
C PHE A 113 -13.72 -1.49 -3.40
N THR A 114 -14.78 -2.02 -2.79
CA THR A 114 -16.16 -1.70 -3.16
C THR A 114 -16.56 -0.30 -2.67
N HIS A 115 -16.34 -0.01 -1.39
CA HIS A 115 -16.95 1.14 -0.74
C HIS A 115 -16.03 2.36 -0.60
N VAL A 116 -14.70 2.16 -0.57
CA VAL A 116 -13.77 3.27 -0.33
C VAL A 116 -13.44 3.99 -1.64
N LYS A 117 -13.82 5.27 -1.73
CA LYS A 117 -13.54 6.12 -2.88
C LYS A 117 -12.32 7.00 -2.62
N MET A 118 -11.12 6.50 -2.97
CA MET A 118 -9.83 7.16 -2.69
C MET A 118 -9.78 8.63 -3.10
N LYS A 119 -10.27 8.98 -4.30
CA LYS A 119 -10.26 10.36 -4.82
C LYS A 119 -11.08 11.35 -3.97
N GLY A 120 -12.06 10.88 -3.19
CA GLY A 120 -12.87 11.69 -2.28
C GLY A 120 -12.28 11.84 -0.88
N LEU A 121 -11.21 11.10 -0.55
CA LEU A 121 -10.61 11.11 0.78
C LEU A 121 -9.41 12.06 0.85
N VAL A 122 -9.22 12.68 2.01
CA VAL A 122 -8.00 13.46 2.29
C VAL A 122 -6.78 12.53 2.41
N GLN A 123 -5.58 13.08 2.18
CA GLN A 123 -4.33 12.32 2.10
C GLN A 123 -4.03 11.48 3.35
N SER A 124 -4.32 11.99 4.54
CA SER A 124 -4.12 11.28 5.81
C SER A 124 -5.07 10.09 5.98
N VAL A 125 -6.27 10.14 5.38
CA VAL A 125 -7.21 9.02 5.42
C VAL A 125 -6.81 7.96 4.39
N ARG A 126 -6.37 8.36 3.19
CA ARG A 126 -5.81 7.43 2.19
C ARG A 126 -4.63 6.64 2.76
N PHE A 127 -3.80 7.26 3.60
CA PHE A 127 -2.72 6.57 4.30
C PHE A 127 -3.19 5.37 5.15
N HIS A 128 -4.37 5.44 5.78
CA HIS A 128 -4.93 4.30 6.50
C HIS A 128 -5.28 3.14 5.57
N VAL A 129 -5.77 3.42 4.36
CA VAL A 129 -6.05 2.39 3.35
C VAL A 129 -4.77 1.67 2.95
N PHE A 130 -3.73 2.43 2.60
CA PHE A 130 -2.40 1.86 2.30
C PHE A 130 -1.83 1.06 3.47
N THR A 131 -1.96 1.56 4.70
CA THR A 131 -1.51 0.86 5.92
C THR A 131 -2.22 -0.47 6.10
N ILE A 132 -3.54 -0.55 5.83
CA ILE A 132 -4.29 -1.80 5.92
C ILE A 132 -3.74 -2.81 4.90
N ILE A 133 -3.64 -2.40 3.63
CA ILE A 133 -3.18 -3.28 2.55
C ILE A 133 -1.75 -3.76 2.79
N ASP A 134 -0.84 -2.87 3.19
CA ASP A 134 0.54 -3.21 3.55
C ASP A 134 0.58 -4.21 4.72
N THR A 135 -0.23 -3.99 5.76
CA THR A 135 -0.32 -4.91 6.91
C THR A 135 -0.81 -6.30 6.48
N LEU A 136 -1.83 -6.36 5.61
CA LEU A 136 -2.33 -7.62 5.07
C LEU A 136 -1.27 -8.30 4.19
N MET A 137 -0.55 -7.54 3.36
CA MET A 137 0.53 -8.04 2.51
C MET A 137 1.70 -8.59 3.33
N ALA A 138 2.00 -8.00 4.49
CA ALA A 138 3.05 -8.46 5.39
C ALA A 138 2.67 -9.72 6.17
N ARG A 139 1.40 -9.88 6.56
CA ARG A 139 0.95 -10.94 7.48
C ARG A 139 0.26 -12.11 6.80
N HIS A 140 -0.43 -11.85 5.69
CA HIS A 140 -1.35 -12.78 5.05
C HIS A 140 -1.15 -12.82 3.53
N ARG A 141 0.09 -12.61 3.08
CA ARG A 141 0.47 -12.56 1.66
C ARG A 141 -0.08 -13.71 0.83
N GLN A 142 -0.03 -14.93 1.36
CA GLN A 142 -0.51 -16.10 0.63
C GLN A 142 -1.99 -15.99 0.28
N ALA A 143 -2.84 -15.50 1.19
CA ALA A 143 -4.26 -15.31 0.89
C ALA A 143 -4.49 -14.30 -0.24
N MET A 144 -3.68 -13.24 -0.30
CA MET A 144 -3.74 -12.26 -1.39
C MET A 144 -3.24 -12.85 -2.71
N LYS A 145 -2.18 -13.69 -2.67
CA LYS A 145 -1.69 -14.43 -3.82
C LYS A 145 -2.73 -15.43 -4.35
N ASP A 146 -3.49 -16.07 -3.48
CA ASP A 146 -4.54 -17.01 -3.89
C ASP A 146 -5.68 -16.29 -4.63
N MET A 147 -5.91 -15.00 -4.38
CA MET A 147 -6.87 -14.15 -5.11
C MET A 147 -6.31 -13.60 -6.44
N ASN A 148 -4.97 -13.53 -6.57
CA ASN A 148 -4.19 -12.98 -7.68
C ASN A 148 -4.89 -11.91 -8.52
N ASP A 149 -5.46 -12.28 -9.66
CA ASP A 149 -6.02 -11.37 -10.67
C ASP A 149 -7.13 -10.46 -10.11
N GLU A 150 -8.00 -10.98 -9.26
CA GLU A 150 -9.06 -10.18 -8.64
C GLU A 150 -8.45 -9.09 -7.75
N PHE A 151 -7.42 -9.46 -6.98
CA PHE A 151 -6.71 -8.53 -6.12
C PHE A 151 -5.93 -7.49 -6.94
N ILE A 152 -5.11 -7.91 -7.90
CA ILE A 152 -4.24 -7.02 -8.68
C ILE A 152 -5.08 -6.00 -9.47
N GLY A 153 -6.14 -6.45 -10.17
CA GLY A 153 -6.99 -5.56 -10.95
C GLY A 153 -7.66 -4.48 -10.10
N ARG A 154 -8.20 -4.84 -8.93
CA ARG A 154 -8.84 -3.90 -8.00
C ARG A 154 -7.82 -3.01 -7.30
N TYR A 155 -6.64 -3.53 -6.98
CA TYR A 155 -5.53 -2.77 -6.41
C TYR A 155 -5.07 -1.66 -7.34
N ILE A 156 -4.85 -1.94 -8.63
CA ILE A 156 -4.45 -0.94 -9.64
C ILE A 156 -5.47 0.20 -9.68
N ALA A 157 -6.77 -0.13 -9.70
CA ALA A 157 -7.83 0.89 -9.69
C ALA A 157 -7.88 1.71 -8.39
N LEU A 158 -7.55 1.09 -7.24
CA LEU A 158 -7.54 1.76 -5.94
C LEU A 158 -6.41 2.79 -5.84
N VAL A 159 -5.20 2.45 -6.30
CA VAL A 159 -4.00 3.29 -6.13
C VAL A 159 -3.84 4.38 -7.19
N ASP A 160 -4.65 4.33 -8.25
CA ASP A 160 -4.63 5.30 -9.36
C ASP A 160 -4.69 6.75 -8.88
N GLY A 161 -3.64 7.51 -9.25
CA GLY A 161 -3.59 8.96 -9.07
C GLY A 161 -3.21 9.44 -7.67
N GLU A 162 -2.61 8.61 -6.82
CA GLU A 162 -2.03 9.07 -5.55
C GLU A 162 -0.88 10.05 -5.80
N LYS A 163 -0.76 11.08 -4.95
CA LYS A 163 0.21 12.17 -5.07
C LYS A 163 0.95 12.48 -3.77
N ASP A 164 0.42 12.05 -2.62
CA ASP A 164 1.07 12.30 -1.33
C ASP A 164 2.34 11.44 -1.22
N PRO A 165 3.52 12.04 -0.94
CA PRO A 165 4.78 11.31 -0.92
C PRO A 165 4.82 10.22 0.17
N ARG A 166 4.11 10.38 1.29
CA ARG A 166 4.06 9.37 2.35
C ARG A 166 3.26 8.16 1.90
N ASN A 167 2.15 8.41 1.22
CA ASN A 167 1.31 7.36 0.65
C ASN A 167 2.05 6.62 -0.46
N LEU A 168 2.75 7.34 -1.34
CA LEU A 168 3.54 6.76 -2.43
C LEU A 168 4.64 5.82 -1.95
N LEU A 169 5.34 6.15 -0.85
CA LEU A 169 6.35 5.24 -0.31
C LEU A 169 5.77 3.91 0.14
N VAL A 170 4.57 3.92 0.74
CA VAL A 170 3.87 2.68 1.13
C VAL A 170 3.34 1.96 -0.11
N ALA A 171 2.77 2.69 -1.08
CA ALA A 171 2.31 2.13 -2.34
C ALA A 171 3.45 1.40 -3.07
N PHE A 172 4.61 2.05 -3.27
CA PHE A 172 5.77 1.44 -3.91
C PHE A 172 6.31 0.21 -3.15
N ALA A 173 6.19 0.17 -1.82
CA ALA A 173 6.54 -1.02 -1.06
C ALA A 173 5.61 -2.19 -1.38
N ILE A 174 4.29 -1.94 -1.45
CA ILE A 174 3.28 -2.93 -1.85
C ILE A 174 3.49 -3.35 -3.31
N ASP A 175 3.67 -2.39 -4.22
CA ASP A 175 3.89 -2.60 -5.65
C ASP A 175 5.09 -3.52 -5.88
N ARG A 176 6.21 -3.27 -5.19
CA ARG A 176 7.40 -4.12 -5.30
C ARG A 176 7.10 -5.57 -4.89
N VAL A 177 6.31 -5.80 -3.85
CA VAL A 177 5.94 -7.17 -3.45
C VAL A 177 5.08 -7.83 -4.52
N ILE A 178 4.11 -7.10 -5.09
CA ILE A 178 3.27 -7.59 -6.20
C ILE A 178 4.16 -7.99 -7.38
N LEU A 179 5.09 -7.13 -7.78
CA LEU A 179 5.96 -7.35 -8.94
C LEU A 179 6.96 -8.51 -8.76
N ILE A 180 7.32 -8.87 -7.53
CA ILE A 180 8.27 -9.96 -7.26
C ILE A 180 7.54 -11.29 -7.01
N GLU A 181 6.42 -11.26 -6.30
CA GLU A 181 5.86 -12.48 -5.69
C GLU A 181 4.52 -12.94 -6.29
N PHE A 182 3.84 -12.11 -7.09
CA PHE A 182 2.54 -12.42 -7.69
C PHE A 182 2.68 -12.77 -9.17
N ASP A 183 1.68 -13.46 -9.73
CA ASP A 183 1.61 -13.66 -11.17
C ASP A 183 0.97 -12.41 -11.81
N ILE A 184 1.79 -11.64 -12.52
CA ILE A 184 1.42 -10.34 -13.08
C ILE A 184 1.12 -10.40 -14.58
N ALA A 185 1.11 -11.58 -15.21
CA ALA A 185 1.10 -11.72 -16.68
C ALA A 185 -0.02 -10.92 -17.36
N ASN A 186 -1.21 -10.87 -16.75
CA ASN A 186 -2.38 -10.16 -17.28
C ASN A 186 -2.36 -8.64 -17.01
N PHE A 187 -1.45 -8.15 -16.18
CA PHE A 187 -1.44 -6.79 -15.67
C PHE A 187 -0.14 -6.02 -15.92
N VAL A 188 0.83 -6.61 -16.62
CA VAL A 188 2.16 -6.00 -16.86
C VAL A 188 2.04 -4.58 -17.38
N GLU A 189 1.25 -4.34 -18.44
CA GLU A 189 1.09 -3.00 -19.02
C GLU A 189 0.53 -1.99 -18.01
N SER A 190 -0.48 -2.39 -17.24
CA SER A 190 -1.11 -1.52 -16.24
C SER A 190 -0.18 -1.23 -15.05
N LEU A 191 0.57 -2.22 -14.58
CA LEU A 191 1.54 -2.04 -13.50
C LEU A 191 2.73 -1.18 -13.94
N VAL A 192 3.22 -1.38 -15.17
CA VAL A 192 4.26 -0.56 -15.78
C VAL A 192 3.79 0.88 -15.91
N PHE A 193 2.68 1.14 -16.60
CA PHE A 193 2.33 2.52 -16.98
C PHE A 193 1.49 3.25 -15.93
N ASN A 194 0.51 2.59 -15.31
CA ASN A 194 -0.47 3.26 -14.47
C ASN A 194 -0.06 3.31 -12.99
N VAL A 195 0.82 2.40 -12.55
CA VAL A 195 1.25 2.29 -11.15
C VAL A 195 2.70 2.77 -10.93
N THR A 196 3.60 2.55 -11.89
CA THR A 196 5.02 2.88 -11.72
C THR A 196 5.49 4.03 -12.61
N PHE A 197 5.57 3.85 -13.93
CA PHE A 197 6.07 4.89 -14.84
C PHE A 197 5.23 6.18 -14.89
N CYS A 198 3.97 6.16 -14.45
CA CYS A 198 3.18 7.39 -14.25
C CYS A 198 3.85 8.39 -13.30
N TYR A 199 4.76 7.92 -12.43
CA TYR A 199 5.56 8.74 -11.52
C TYR A 199 6.97 9.04 -12.03
N PHE A 200 7.36 8.54 -13.21
CA PHE A 200 8.71 8.68 -13.76
C PHE A 200 8.82 9.82 -14.80
N PRO A 201 9.77 10.76 -14.64
CA PRO A 201 10.67 10.95 -13.51
C PRO A 201 9.97 11.61 -12.31
N ILE A 202 10.49 11.37 -11.10
CA ILE A 202 9.98 12.04 -9.90
C ILE A 202 10.40 13.51 -9.92
N THR A 203 9.41 14.41 -9.94
CA THR A 203 9.57 15.87 -9.94
C THR A 203 9.20 16.54 -8.60
N PHE A 204 8.87 15.73 -7.59
CA PHE A 204 8.54 16.20 -6.24
C PHE A 204 9.66 17.07 -5.66
N ARG A 205 9.28 18.18 -5.01
CA ARG A 205 10.18 19.03 -4.22
C ARG A 205 9.60 19.16 -2.81
N PRO A 206 10.34 18.76 -1.76
CA PRO A 206 9.83 18.84 -0.40
C PRO A 206 9.56 20.29 0.02
N PRO A 207 8.51 20.55 0.82
CA PRO A 207 8.28 21.89 1.39
C PRO A 207 9.47 22.33 2.26
N PRO A 208 9.86 23.62 2.23
CA PRO A 208 11.02 24.11 2.99
C PRO A 208 10.94 23.91 4.52
N ASN A 209 9.74 23.76 5.07
CA ASN A 209 9.47 23.68 6.51
C ASN A 209 8.54 22.50 6.84
N ASP A 210 8.77 21.30 6.30
CA ASP A 210 7.99 20.12 6.69
C ASP A 210 8.41 19.62 8.09
N PRO A 211 7.57 19.79 9.15
CA PRO A 211 7.92 19.39 10.50
C PRO A 211 7.83 17.88 10.73
N PHE A 212 7.28 17.11 9.78
CA PHE A 212 6.65 15.82 10.09
C PHE A 212 7.21 14.58 9.38
N ASN A 213 8.23 14.64 8.49
CA ASN A 213 9.06 13.44 8.16
C ASN A 213 10.18 13.60 7.11
N GLY A 214 10.50 14.79 6.57
CA GLY A 214 11.72 14.96 5.78
C GLY A 214 11.89 14.01 4.57
N ILE A 215 10.79 13.53 3.96
CA ILE A 215 10.86 12.69 2.76
C ILE A 215 11.50 13.49 1.64
N THR A 216 12.59 12.97 1.09
CA THR A 216 13.32 13.62 0.01
C THR A 216 12.82 13.16 -1.35
N THR A 217 13.13 13.93 -2.40
CA THR A 217 12.93 13.50 -3.79
C THR A 217 13.66 12.19 -4.08
N ASP A 218 14.82 11.98 -3.45
CA ASP A 218 15.66 10.82 -3.68
C ASP A 218 15.06 9.54 -3.07
N ASP A 219 14.42 9.63 -1.90
CA ASP A 219 13.70 8.51 -1.28
C ASP A 219 12.63 7.93 -2.22
N LEU A 220 11.85 8.82 -2.86
CA LEU A 220 10.83 8.43 -3.84
C LEU A 220 11.45 7.83 -5.11
N ARG A 221 12.55 8.40 -5.63
CA ARG A 221 13.26 7.85 -6.79
C ARG A 221 13.79 6.45 -6.50
N GLN A 222 14.44 6.27 -5.36
CA GLN A 222 14.96 4.97 -4.96
C GLN A 222 13.85 3.93 -4.78
N ALA A 223 12.73 4.31 -4.14
CA ALA A 223 11.58 3.43 -3.98
C ALA A 223 10.96 3.05 -5.34
N LEU A 224 10.80 4.01 -6.26
CA LEU A 224 10.29 3.74 -7.60
C LEU A 224 11.24 2.85 -8.42
N ARG A 225 12.55 3.09 -8.38
CA ARG A 225 13.54 2.25 -9.09
C ARG A 225 13.53 0.80 -8.61
N LYS A 226 13.29 0.59 -7.30
CA LYS A 226 13.06 -0.75 -6.76
C LYS A 226 11.80 -1.40 -7.35
N CYS A 227 10.78 -0.65 -7.72
CA CYS A 227 9.64 -1.24 -8.44
C CYS A 227 10.02 -1.55 -9.90
N LEU A 228 10.67 -0.61 -10.59
CA LEU A 228 11.03 -0.75 -12.00
C LEU A 228 12.01 -1.90 -12.28
N ASN A 229 12.85 -2.26 -11.30
CA ASN A 229 13.78 -3.39 -11.38
C ASN A 229 13.27 -4.66 -10.69
N ALA A 230 12.00 -4.73 -10.32
CA ALA A 230 11.45 -5.88 -9.58
C ALA A 230 11.25 -7.12 -10.46
N THR A 231 10.97 -6.94 -11.75
CA THR A 231 10.64 -8.02 -12.69
C THR A 231 11.27 -7.79 -14.07
N PRO A 232 11.71 -8.87 -14.77
CA PRO A 232 12.11 -8.78 -16.18
C PRO A 232 10.97 -8.40 -17.13
N ASP A 233 9.71 -8.66 -16.76
CA ASP A 233 8.54 -8.46 -17.63
C ASP A 233 8.32 -6.99 -18.00
N PHE A 234 8.86 -6.07 -17.20
CA PHE A 234 8.83 -4.65 -17.48
C PHE A 234 9.72 -4.27 -18.67
N GLY A 235 10.78 -5.03 -18.95
CA GLY A 235 11.82 -4.68 -19.91
C GLY A 235 11.33 -4.24 -21.30
N PRO A 236 10.45 -5.01 -21.97
CA PRO A 236 9.94 -4.66 -23.30
C PRO A 236 9.23 -3.30 -23.35
N LEU A 237 8.56 -2.90 -22.27
CA LEU A 237 7.79 -1.66 -22.17
C LEU A 237 8.64 -0.51 -21.58
N ALA A 238 9.54 -0.82 -20.65
CA ALA A 238 10.39 0.15 -19.95
C ALA A 238 11.50 0.72 -20.84
N ILE A 239 12.17 -0.12 -21.64
CA ILE A 239 13.31 0.32 -22.47
C ILE A 239 12.92 1.46 -23.43
N PRO A 240 11.80 1.37 -24.21
CA PRO A 240 11.36 2.48 -25.03
C PRO A 240 11.17 3.80 -24.27
N VAL A 241 10.56 3.74 -23.08
CA VAL A 241 10.33 4.92 -22.23
C VAL A 241 11.66 5.54 -21.79
N PHE A 242 12.62 4.74 -21.33
CA PHE A 242 13.93 5.25 -20.95
C PHE A 242 14.63 5.96 -22.12
N LEU A 243 14.60 5.39 -23.32
CA LEU A 243 15.22 6.00 -24.50
C LEU A 243 14.55 7.31 -24.91
N GLU A 244 13.22 7.40 -24.78
CA GLU A 244 12.49 8.65 -24.97
C GLU A 244 12.91 9.71 -23.93
N LYS A 245 12.97 9.34 -22.65
CA LYS A 245 13.38 10.26 -21.57
C LYS A 245 14.84 10.70 -21.69
N LEU A 246 15.74 9.85 -22.19
CA LEU A 246 17.12 10.27 -22.52
C LEU A 246 17.15 11.26 -23.68
N THR A 247 16.27 11.11 -24.66
CA THR A 247 16.29 11.97 -25.85
C THR A 247 15.69 13.35 -25.55
N ALA A 248 14.58 13.41 -24.81
CA ALA A 248 13.80 14.64 -24.60
C ALA A 248 13.87 15.21 -23.17
N GLY A 249 14.56 14.54 -22.24
CA GLY A 249 14.59 14.93 -20.83
C GLY A 249 15.49 16.14 -20.52
N SER A 250 15.17 16.84 -19.43
CA SER A 250 16.08 17.81 -18.80
C SER A 250 17.37 17.13 -18.30
N PRO A 251 18.47 17.86 -18.06
CA PRO A 251 19.69 17.33 -17.46
C PRO A 251 19.43 16.39 -16.26
N THR A 252 18.61 16.83 -15.31
CA THR A 252 18.21 16.05 -14.13
C THR A 252 17.39 14.80 -14.46
N THR A 253 16.51 14.87 -15.47
CA THR A 253 15.70 13.74 -15.93
C THR A 253 16.57 12.69 -16.61
N LYS A 254 17.54 13.13 -17.42
CA LYS A 254 18.48 12.22 -18.08
C LYS A 254 19.34 11.50 -17.05
N ARG A 255 19.86 12.20 -16.03
CA ARG A 255 20.56 11.58 -14.90
C ARG A 255 19.73 10.52 -14.20
N ASP A 256 18.49 10.86 -13.82
CA ASP A 256 17.55 9.92 -13.19
C ASP A 256 17.28 8.70 -14.09
N THR A 257 17.18 8.92 -15.40
CA THR A 257 17.02 7.87 -16.42
C THR A 257 18.23 6.96 -16.54
N LEU A 258 19.45 7.51 -16.60
CA LEU A 258 20.69 6.73 -16.65
C LEU A 258 20.88 5.90 -15.38
N GLU A 259 20.63 6.49 -14.21
CA GLU A 259 20.67 5.77 -12.92
C GLU A 259 19.66 4.62 -12.92
N SER A 260 18.42 4.87 -13.38
CA SER A 260 17.37 3.86 -13.45
C SER A 260 17.72 2.73 -14.43
N MET A 261 18.24 3.07 -15.62
CA MET A 261 18.71 2.09 -16.61
C MET A 261 19.82 1.19 -16.03
N SER A 262 20.77 1.76 -15.28
CA SER A 262 21.86 0.98 -14.68
C SER A 262 21.37 -0.08 -13.67
N MET A 263 20.28 0.20 -12.94
CA MET A 263 19.66 -0.75 -12.02
C MET A 263 18.70 -1.73 -12.70
N CYS A 264 17.98 -1.30 -13.74
CA CYS A 264 16.92 -2.09 -14.36
C CYS A 264 17.43 -3.07 -15.43
N PHE A 265 18.42 -2.67 -16.24
CA PHE A 265 18.90 -3.48 -17.36
C PHE A 265 19.47 -4.84 -16.95
N PRO A 266 20.20 -4.98 -15.83
CA PRO A 266 20.63 -6.29 -15.35
C PRO A 266 19.47 -7.27 -15.10
N VAL A 267 18.28 -6.76 -14.72
CA VAL A 267 17.09 -7.57 -14.44
C VAL A 267 16.34 -7.92 -15.72
N TYR A 268 16.22 -6.98 -16.67
CA TYR A 268 15.51 -7.19 -17.94
C TYR A 268 16.20 -8.22 -18.85
N GLY A 269 17.47 -8.49 -18.61
CA GLY A 269 18.19 -9.57 -19.26
C GLY A 269 18.87 -9.19 -20.58
N SER A 270 19.90 -9.97 -20.92
CA SER A 270 20.81 -9.67 -22.03
C SER A 270 20.17 -9.79 -23.41
N ALA A 271 19.13 -10.60 -23.56
CA ALA A 271 18.41 -10.76 -24.83
C ALA A 271 17.73 -9.46 -25.27
N LEU A 272 17.01 -8.80 -24.35
CA LEU A 272 16.40 -7.49 -24.59
C LEU A 272 17.46 -6.39 -24.79
N ALA A 273 18.51 -6.40 -23.98
CA ALA A 273 19.63 -5.47 -24.18
C ALA A 273 20.23 -5.61 -25.60
N ARG A 274 20.35 -6.84 -26.12
CA ARG A 274 20.88 -7.11 -27.46
C ARG A 274 19.93 -6.63 -28.56
N SER A 275 18.63 -6.89 -28.44
CA SER A 275 17.65 -6.44 -29.45
C SER A 275 17.54 -4.91 -29.52
N HIS A 276 17.82 -4.21 -28.42
CA HIS A 276 17.84 -2.74 -28.35
C HIS A 276 19.24 -2.12 -28.44
N ALA A 277 20.30 -2.90 -28.60
CA ALA A 277 21.69 -2.47 -28.41
C ALA A 277 22.06 -1.23 -29.24
N ARG A 278 21.68 -1.21 -30.52
CA ARG A 278 21.98 -0.06 -31.40
C ARG A 278 21.28 1.23 -30.95
N LYS A 279 20.02 1.13 -30.50
CA LYS A 279 19.27 2.29 -29.99
C LYS A 279 19.86 2.79 -28.67
N ILE A 280 20.13 1.86 -27.75
CA ILE A 280 20.76 2.16 -26.45
C ILE A 280 22.11 2.84 -26.68
N TRP A 281 22.97 2.28 -27.53
CA TRP A 281 24.28 2.85 -27.82
C TRP A 281 24.19 4.24 -28.44
N ASN A 282 23.30 4.46 -29.40
CA ASN A 282 23.14 5.77 -30.02
C ASN A 282 22.70 6.83 -28.99
N SER A 283 21.78 6.49 -28.08
CA SER A 283 21.36 7.39 -27.01
C SER A 283 22.51 7.67 -26.03
N LEU A 284 23.23 6.64 -25.56
CA LEU A 284 24.36 6.81 -24.64
C LEU A 284 25.51 7.61 -25.28
N LYS A 285 25.78 7.38 -26.57
CA LYS A 285 26.80 8.13 -27.33
C LYS A 285 26.53 9.63 -27.27
N LEU A 286 25.28 10.07 -27.44
CA LEU A 286 24.94 11.48 -27.36
C LEU A 286 25.24 12.04 -25.97
N GLU A 287 24.88 11.34 -24.90
CA GLU A 287 25.15 11.81 -23.53
C GLU A 287 26.65 11.85 -23.21
N ILE A 288 27.46 10.95 -23.76
CA ILE A 288 28.93 10.93 -23.54
C ILE A 288 29.62 12.07 -24.30
N PHE A 289 29.25 12.30 -25.56
CA PHE A 289 29.95 13.28 -26.42
C PHE A 289 29.35 14.69 -26.35
N GLN A 290 28.11 14.82 -25.86
CA GLN A 290 27.39 16.08 -25.73
C GLN A 290 26.70 16.17 -24.36
N PRO A 291 27.44 16.06 -23.24
CA PRO A 291 26.84 16.09 -21.91
C PRO A 291 26.20 17.46 -21.66
N ILE A 292 24.93 17.43 -21.23
CA ILE A 292 24.16 18.64 -20.86
C ILE A 292 24.09 18.86 -19.35
N ASP A 293 24.66 17.94 -18.57
CA ASP A 293 24.72 17.95 -17.12
C ASP A 293 26.17 17.78 -16.71
N SER A 294 26.67 18.65 -15.84
CA SER A 294 28.08 18.62 -15.41
C SER A 294 28.40 17.48 -14.44
N ILE A 295 27.37 16.75 -13.97
CA ILE A 295 27.48 15.65 -13.00
C ILE A 295 27.47 14.27 -13.69
N THR A 296 26.89 14.14 -14.88
CA THR A 296 26.84 12.88 -15.65
C THR A 296 27.94 12.80 -16.69
#